data_AF-A0A5N5TGJ4-F1
#
_entry.id   AF-A0A5N5TGJ4-F1
#
_cell.length_a   1.000
_cell.length_b   1.000
_cell.length_c   1.000
_cell.angle_alpha   90.00
_cell.angle_beta   90.00
_cell.angle_gamma   90.00
#
_symmetry.space_group_name_H-M   'P 1'
#
loop_
_entity.id
_entity.type
_entity.pdbx_description
1 polymer ?
#
loop_
_entity_poly.entity_id
_entity_poly.type
_entity_poly.pdbx_seq_one_letter_code
_entity_poly.pdbx_strand_id
1 'polypeptide(L)'
;MGPQFKEKSSTTRSFEPILRLLQVKHTPECQHWAVWALANLTGVHPKKYCPLVEQEGGLKMLEELLNSSPPHTIGRLANKVISQCVNFKAKKNIELEGEEN
;
A
#
# COMPACT_ATOMS: atom_id res chain seq x y z
N MET A 1 4.24 -2.30 43.84
CA MET A 1 3.13 -1.83 42.99
C MET A 1 3.55 -0.49 42.38
N GLY A 2 3.80 -0.44 41.08
CA GLY A 2 4.15 0.80 40.37
C GLY A 2 3.74 0.63 38.91
N PRO A 3 3.05 1.60 38.30
CA PRO A 3 2.38 1.39 37.03
C PRO A 3 3.39 1.09 35.92
N GLN A 4 3.24 -0.09 35.32
CA GLN A 4 3.89 -0.47 34.08
C GLN A 4 3.40 0.52 33.02
N PHE A 5 4.24 1.49 32.64
CA PHE A 5 3.95 2.41 31.54
C PHE A 5 3.97 1.58 30.25
N LYS A 6 2.83 0.96 29.97
CA LYS A 6 2.59 0.28 28.70
C LYS A 6 2.37 1.40 27.71
N GLU A 7 3.46 1.90 27.12
CA GLU A 7 3.40 2.73 25.91
C GLU A 7 2.66 1.92 24.84
N LYS A 8 1.34 2.05 24.81
CA LYS A 8 0.57 1.82 23.60
C LYS A 8 0.97 2.95 22.67
N SER A 9 2.02 2.76 21.89
CA SER A 9 2.28 3.51 20.66
C SER A 9 1.24 3.13 19.60
N SER A 10 -0.04 3.39 19.91
CA SER A 10 -1.12 3.34 18.94
C SER A 10 -1.20 4.70 18.25
N THR A 11 -0.31 4.94 17.31
CA THR A 11 -0.45 6.06 16.38
C THR A 11 -0.52 5.51 14.96
N THR A 12 -1.78 5.22 14.60
CA THR A 12 -2.32 5.27 13.24
C THR A 12 -1.74 4.26 12.24
N ARG A 13 -2.38 3.09 12.18
CA ARG A 13 -2.24 2.13 11.08
C ARG A 13 -3.00 2.65 9.85
N SER A 14 -2.60 3.81 9.34
CA SER A 14 -3.15 4.41 8.13
C SER A 14 -2.04 4.65 7.12
N PHE A 15 -2.34 4.38 5.85
CA PHE A 15 -1.45 4.69 4.74
C PHE A 15 -1.55 6.16 4.32
N GLU A 16 -2.48 6.93 4.87
CA GLU A 16 -2.70 8.34 4.57
C GLU A 16 -1.40 9.17 4.45
N PRO A 17 -0.44 9.14 5.41
CA PRO A 17 0.80 9.91 5.26
C PRO A 17 1.66 9.43 4.09
N ILE A 18 1.70 8.12 3.83
CA ILE A 18 2.45 7.53 2.70
C ILE A 18 1.76 7.86 1.37
N LEU A 19 0.43 7.82 1.32
CA LEU A 19 -0.37 8.13 0.13
C LEU A 19 -0.31 9.61 -0.22
N ARG A 20 -0.29 10.51 0.78
CA ARG A 20 -0.08 11.95 0.55
C ARG A 20 1.26 12.23 -0.13
N LEU A 21 2.31 11.47 0.17
CA LEU A 21 3.62 11.61 -0.48
C LEU A 21 3.60 11.25 -1.97
N LEU A 22 2.66 10.41 -2.43
CA LEU A 22 2.48 10.13 -3.86
C LEU A 22 2.11 11.37 -4.66
N GLN A 23 1.46 12.34 -4.02
CA GLN A 23 0.99 13.58 -4.65
C GLN A 23 2.07 14.68 -4.68
N VAL A 24 3.21 14.46 -4.03
CA VAL A 24 4.32 15.42 -3.96
C VAL A 24 5.12 15.40 -5.26
N LYS A 25 4.68 16.17 -6.25
CA LYS A 25 5.30 16.21 -7.60
C LYS A 25 6.62 16.98 -7.67
N HIS A 26 6.87 17.89 -6.73
CA HIS A 26 8.08 18.74 -6.75
C HIS A 26 9.34 18.01 -6.26
N THR A 27 9.18 16.88 -5.57
CA THR A 27 10.28 16.08 -5.01
C THR A 27 10.08 14.61 -5.40
N PRO A 28 10.59 14.16 -6.56
CA PRO A 28 10.39 12.78 -7.04
C PRO A 28 10.96 11.72 -6.09
N GLU A 29 11.95 12.07 -5.26
CA GLU A 29 12.49 11.20 -4.22
C GLU A 29 11.44 10.83 -3.17
N CYS A 30 10.56 11.78 -2.79
CA CYS A 30 9.47 11.51 -1.86
C CYS A 30 8.49 10.47 -2.45
N GLN A 31 8.15 10.62 -3.73
CA GLN A 31 7.30 9.65 -4.42
C GLN A 31 7.99 8.28 -4.53
N HIS A 32 9.30 8.26 -4.81
CA HIS A 32 10.08 7.03 -4.86
C HIS A 32 10.01 6.27 -3.53
N TRP A 33 10.29 6.95 -2.42
CA TRP A 33 10.25 6.33 -1.09
C TRP A 33 8.85 5.86 -0.70
N ALA A 34 7.82 6.64 -1.03
CA ALA A 34 6.44 6.30 -0.76
C ALA A 34 5.99 5.03 -1.51
N VAL A 35 6.22 4.99 -2.82
CA VAL A 35 5.85 3.82 -3.63
C VAL A 35 6.70 2.59 -3.28
N TRP A 36 7.99 2.79 -2.97
CA TRP A 36 8.87 1.71 -2.51
C TRP A 36 8.36 1.10 -1.20
N ALA A 37 7.97 1.93 -0.23
CA ALA A 37 7.43 1.46 1.04
C ALA A 37 6.13 0.67 0.84
N LEU A 38 5.23 1.18 -0.02
CA LEU A 38 4.00 0.46 -0.38
C LEU A 38 4.31 -0.91 -0.98
N ALA A 39 5.18 -0.97 -1.99
CA ALA A 39 5.54 -2.22 -2.68
C ALA A 39 6.15 -3.28 -1.76
N ASN A 40 6.90 -2.84 -0.74
CA ASN A 40 7.44 -3.74 0.27
C ASN A 40 6.36 -4.22 1.23
N LEU A 41 5.50 -3.32 1.73
CA LEU A 41 4.45 -3.67 2.67
C LEU A 41 3.43 -4.63 2.04
N THR A 42 2.91 -4.32 0.84
CA THR A 42 1.99 -5.19 0.11
C THR A 42 2.65 -6.50 -0.34
N GLY A 43 3.98 -6.51 -0.52
CA GLY A 43 4.73 -7.73 -0.82
C GLY A 43 4.93 -8.66 0.39
N VAL A 44 5.29 -8.11 1.55
CA VAL A 44 5.61 -8.89 2.75
C VAL A 44 4.35 -9.34 3.50
N HIS A 45 3.34 -8.49 3.59
CA HIS A 45 2.08 -8.80 4.30
C HIS A 45 0.84 -8.41 3.47
N PRO A 46 0.60 -9.10 2.34
CA PRO A 46 -0.51 -8.79 1.43
C PRO A 46 -1.88 -8.85 2.13
N LYS A 47 -2.11 -9.84 3.00
CA LYS A 47 -3.36 -10.02 3.77
C LYS A 47 -3.73 -8.79 4.60
N LYS A 48 -2.74 -8.04 5.07
CA LYS A 48 -2.93 -6.87 5.95
C LYS A 48 -2.96 -5.58 5.16
N TYR A 49 -2.05 -5.41 4.21
CA TYR A 49 -1.82 -4.11 3.59
C TYR A 49 -2.53 -3.93 2.25
N CYS A 50 -2.75 -4.99 1.46
CA CYS A 50 -3.50 -4.84 0.20
C CYS A 50 -4.93 -4.32 0.43
N PRO A 51 -5.73 -4.84 1.40
CA PRO A 51 -7.04 -4.27 1.70
C PRO A 51 -6.98 -2.83 2.18
N LEU A 52 -5.96 -2.47 2.96
CA LEU A 52 -5.83 -1.12 3.50
C LEU A 52 -5.47 -0.09 2.41
N VAL A 53 -4.61 -0.48 1.46
CA VAL A 53 -4.30 0.35 0.27
C VAL A 53 -5.54 0.57 -0.59
N GLU A 54 -6.36 -0.47 -0.79
CA GLU A 54 -7.63 -0.35 -1.54
C GLU A 54 -8.63 0.55 -0.79
N GLN A 55 -8.82 0.33 0.51
CA GLN A 55 -9.75 1.08 1.36
C GLN A 55 -9.43 2.58 1.42
N GLU A 56 -8.14 2.95 1.44
CA GLU A 56 -7.72 4.35 1.45
C GLU A 56 -7.58 4.96 0.05
N GLY A 57 -8.05 4.26 -1.00
CA GLY A 57 -8.02 4.76 -2.37
C GLY A 57 -6.63 4.81 -3.00
N GLY A 58 -5.65 4.14 -2.40
CA GLY A 58 -4.26 4.13 -2.86
C GLY A 58 -4.07 3.55 -4.25
N LEU A 59 -4.90 2.58 -4.66
CA LEU A 59 -4.87 2.04 -6.03
C LEU A 59 -5.15 3.11 -7.08
N LYS A 60 -6.20 3.91 -6.86
CA LYS A 60 -6.54 5.03 -7.74
C LYS A 60 -5.41 6.07 -7.80
N MET A 61 -4.80 6.39 -6.65
CA MET A 61 -3.67 7.33 -6.61
C MET A 61 -2.44 6.81 -7.38
N LEU A 62 -2.19 5.49 -7.34
CA LEU A 62 -1.10 4.86 -8.10
C LEU A 62 -1.39 4.85 -9.60
N GLU A 63 -2.64 4.62 -10.01
CA GLU A 63 -3.07 4.73 -11.41
C GLU A 63 -2.93 6.17 -11.94
N GLU A 64 -3.37 7.16 -11.17
CA GLU A 64 -3.17 8.58 -11.49
C GLU A 64 -1.68 8.94 -11.59
N LEU A 65 -0.86 8.41 -10.68
CA LEU A 65 0.59 8.58 -10.73
C LEU A 65 1.17 7.99 -12.03
N LEU A 66 0.75 6.80 -12.45
CA LEU A 66 1.18 6.18 -13.72
C LEU A 66 0.74 6.99 -14.94
N ASN A 67 -0.48 7.52 -14.93
CA ASN A 67 -1.00 8.38 -16.00
C ASN A 67 -0.23 9.71 -16.14
N SER A 68 0.44 10.15 -15.07
CA SER A 68 1.29 11.36 -15.10
C SER A 68 2.68 11.14 -15.73
N SER A 69 2.95 9.96 -16.27
CA SER A 69 4.25 9.58 -16.84
C SER A 69 5.43 9.77 -15.86
N PRO A 70 5.42 9.09 -14.70
CA PRO A 70 6.45 9.24 -13.69
C PRO A 70 7.76 8.61 -14.18
N PRO A 71 8.90 8.90 -13.52
CA PRO A 71 10.16 8.20 -13.79
C PRO A 71 9.98 6.68 -13.77
N HIS A 72 10.66 5.97 -14.68
CA HIS A 72 10.50 4.53 -14.88
C HIS A 72 10.65 3.71 -13.58
N THR A 73 11.53 4.12 -12.67
CA THR A 73 11.72 3.47 -11.36
C THR A 73 10.47 3.54 -10.49
N ILE A 74 9.83 4.71 -10.41
CA ILE A 74 8.59 4.93 -9.67
C ILE A 74 7.43 4.17 -10.34
N GLY A 75 7.30 4.28 -11.66
CA GLY A 75 6.25 3.59 -12.41
C GLY A 75 6.33 2.07 -12.27
N ARG A 76 7.53 1.50 -12.29
CA ARG A 76 7.74 0.07 -12.04
C ARG A 76 7.30 -0.36 -10.64
N LEU A 77 7.62 0.44 -9.61
CA LEU A 77 7.20 0.16 -8.24
C LEU A 77 5.68 0.29 -8.09
N ALA A 78 5.05 1.29 -8.71
CA ALA A 78 3.60 1.51 -8.64
C ALA A 78 2.84 0.34 -9.26
N ASN A 79 3.27 -0.11 -10.46
CA ASN A 79 2.73 -1.32 -11.09
C ASN A 79 2.91 -2.55 -10.20
N LYS A 80 4.03 -2.67 -9.50
CA LYS A 80 4.26 -3.78 -8.56
C LYS A 80 3.23 -3.78 -7.42
N VAL A 81 2.92 -2.62 -6.83
CA VAL A 81 1.89 -2.51 -5.77
C VAL A 81 0.52 -2.92 -6.29
N ILE A 82 0.12 -2.40 -7.46
CA ILE A 82 -1.18 -2.71 -8.08
C ILE A 82 -1.28 -4.22 -8.33
N SER A 83 -0.27 -4.83 -8.97
CA SER A 83 -0.23 -6.26 -9.24
C SER A 83 -0.30 -7.10 -7.97
N GLN A 84 0.37 -6.70 -6.89
CA GLN A 84 0.29 -7.41 -5.61
C GLN A 84 -1.12 -7.35 -5.00
N CYS A 85 -1.80 -6.21 -5.11
CA CYS A 85 -3.17 -6.06 -4.62
C CYS A 85 -4.18 -6.87 -5.45
N VAL A 86 -4.07 -6.82 -6.78
CA VAL A 86 -4.92 -7.60 -7.69
C VAL A 86 -4.72 -9.09 -7.48
N ASN A 87 -3.46 -9.56 -7.42
CA ASN A 87 -3.16 -10.97 -7.18
C ASN A 87 -3.66 -11.44 -5.81
N PHE A 88 -3.58 -10.57 -4.79
CA PHE A 88 -4.13 -10.88 -3.47
C PHE A 88 -5.65 -11.05 -3.52
N LYS A 89 -6.36 -10.14 -4.19
CA LYS A 89 -7.82 -10.20 -4.34
C LYS A 89 -8.27 -11.45 -5.10
N ALA A 90 -7.57 -11.79 -6.18
CA ALA A 90 -7.83 -13.01 -6.96
C ALA A 90 -7.66 -14.29 -6.10
N LYS A 91 -6.56 -14.39 -5.34
CA LYS A 91 -6.32 -15.52 -4.43
C LYS A 91 -7.36 -15.62 -3.33
N LYS A 92 -7.75 -14.49 -2.73
CA LYS A 92 -8.78 -14.44 -1.69
C LYS A 92 -10.13 -14.95 -2.20
N ASN A 93 -10.51 -14.61 -3.43
CA ASN A 93 -11.77 -15.08 -4.02
C ASN A 93 -11.76 -16.60 -4.22
N ILE A 94 -10.64 -17.17 -4.67
CA ILE A 94 -10.49 -18.63 -4.84
C ILE A 94 -10.56 -19.37 -3.50
N GLU A 95 -9.95 -18.82 -2.44
CA GLU A 95 -10.02 -19.40 -1.08
C GLU A 95 -11.46 -19.44 -0.53
N LEU A 96 -12.27 -18.41 -0.81
CA LEU A 96 -13.67 -18.34 -0.35
C LEU A 96 -14.60 -19.30 -1.11
N GLU A 97 -14.40 -19.50 -2.41
CA GLU A 97 -15.18 -20.43 -3.22
C GLU A 97 -14.87 -21.91 -2.91
N GLY A 98 -13.72 -22.19 -2.29
CA GLY A 98 -13.30 -23.54 -1.89
C GLY A 98 -13.83 -24.02 -0.54
N GLU A 99 -14.37 -23.13 0.30
CA GLU A 99 -14.91 -23.47 1.64
C GLU A 99 -16.42 -23.74 1.63
N GLU A 100 -17.11 -23.57 0.50
CA GLU A 100 -18.56 -23.78 0.36
C GLU A 100 -18.96 -25.14 -0.28
N ASN A 101 -18.02 -26.09 -0.46
CA ASN A 101 -18.31 -27.44 -0.98
C ASN A 101 -17.96 -28.57 0.00
#